data_AF-A0A973G755-F1
#
_entry.id   AF-A0A973G755-F1
#
_cell.length_a   1.000
_cell.length_b   1.000
_cell.length_c   1.000
_cell.angle_alpha   90.00
_cell.angle_beta   90.00
_cell.angle_gamma   90.00
#
_symmetry.space_group_name_H-M   'P 1'
#
loop_
_entity.id
_entity.type
_entity.pdbx_description
1 polymer ?
#
loop_
_entity_poly.entity_id
_entity_poly.type
_entity_poly.pdbx_seq_one_letter_code
_entity_poly.pdbx_strand_id
1 'polypeptide(L)'
;MALKPSCSGKIHKSFAFFTGVFKNAFNIFCNFIQIRLVSLEIKFLRVLEDSRCPTNVTCAWSGQAIIEVAVSKNGQFFGNYKLNTIEAYRNAQVKTFDDYSLVLSNVTPGRIYTNFGTPNSKISDIKPEDYVVTLLLKKLPTGISPLETVKAQSGSAFDLQINQVALIAPDNIQIKFLRVLEDTRCPVSSDSTMGIACYASGPVKIEVAVSKNGQSIGNFTLSSSEAYNNKNKKLFENYALTLVKVTPERILLDTTPSSLKTREIKPEDYVVSLLAIKLA
;
A
#
# COMPACT_ATOMS: atom_id res chain seq x y z
N MET A 1 11.10 -0.94 -38.13
CA MET A 1 9.72 -0.49 -38.41
C MET A 1 9.09 -0.11 -37.08
N ALA A 2 9.15 1.17 -36.72
CA ALA A 2 8.70 1.65 -35.41
C ALA A 2 7.20 1.95 -35.48
N LEU A 3 6.40 1.24 -34.69
CA LEU A 3 4.96 1.49 -34.54
C LEU A 3 4.77 2.81 -33.81
N LYS A 4 4.24 3.82 -34.50
CA LYS A 4 3.70 5.04 -33.88
C LYS A 4 2.38 4.69 -33.18
N PRO A 5 2.21 4.99 -31.88
CA PRO A 5 0.88 5.06 -31.30
C PRO A 5 0.22 6.37 -31.77
N SER A 6 -0.90 6.26 -32.48
CA SER A 6 -1.77 7.37 -32.86
C SER A 6 -3.09 7.20 -32.12
N CYS A 7 -3.39 8.12 -31.18
CA CYS A 7 -4.70 8.21 -30.53
C CYS A 7 -5.21 9.65 -30.70
N SER A 8 -6.39 9.79 -31.33
CA SER A 8 -7.10 11.05 -31.55
C SER A 8 -8.45 10.97 -30.83
N GLY A 9 -8.63 11.71 -29.73
CA GLY A 9 -9.88 11.72 -28.96
C GLY A 9 -10.02 12.95 -28.07
N LYS A 10 -11.22 13.56 -28.07
CA LYS A 10 -11.59 14.83 -27.40
C LYS A 10 -11.73 14.67 -25.87
N ILE A 11 -11.40 15.74 -25.15
CA ILE A 11 -11.43 15.86 -23.69
C ILE A 11 -12.87 16.17 -23.20
N HIS A 12 -13.42 15.37 -22.28
CA HIS A 12 -14.58 15.76 -21.45
C HIS A 12 -14.13 15.93 -19.99
N LYS A 13 -14.16 17.18 -19.49
CA LYS A 13 -13.97 17.49 -18.07
C LYS A 13 -15.34 17.62 -17.41
N SER A 14 -15.66 16.77 -16.43
CA SER A 14 -16.75 17.03 -15.48
C SER A 14 -16.15 17.51 -14.16
N PHE A 15 -16.42 18.77 -13.80
CA PHE A 15 -16.18 19.31 -12.47
C PHE A 15 -17.51 19.26 -11.70
N ALA A 16 -17.55 18.56 -10.56
CA ALA A 16 -18.64 18.70 -9.59
C ALA A 16 -18.09 19.44 -8.38
N PHE A 17 -18.54 20.68 -8.18
CA PHE A 17 -18.34 21.42 -6.93
C PHE A 17 -19.44 21.02 -5.95
N PHE A 18 -19.08 20.32 -4.88
CA PHE A 18 -19.88 20.27 -3.66
C PHE A 18 -18.95 20.53 -2.47
N THR A 19 -19.43 21.36 -1.56
CA THR A 19 -18.74 21.84 -0.36
C THR A 19 -18.37 20.68 0.57
N GLY A 20 -17.08 20.59 0.93
CA GLY A 20 -16.56 19.72 1.99
C GLY A 20 -16.12 18.32 1.51
N VAL A 21 -14.81 18.04 1.62
CA VAL A 21 -14.07 16.84 1.17
C VAL A 21 -13.70 16.85 -0.33
N PHE A 22 -12.43 17.22 -0.62
CA PHE A 22 -11.84 17.09 -1.97
C PHE A 22 -11.62 15.61 -2.32
N LYS A 23 -12.65 14.95 -2.87
CA LYS A 23 -12.51 13.68 -3.60
C LYS A 23 -12.27 13.99 -5.08
N ASN A 24 -11.00 14.09 -5.45
CA ASN A 24 -10.61 14.25 -6.85
C ASN A 24 -10.48 12.87 -7.51
N ALA A 25 -11.57 12.37 -8.10
CA ALA A 25 -11.54 11.24 -9.02
C ALA A 25 -11.38 11.76 -10.46
N PHE A 26 -10.40 11.26 -11.20
CA PHE A 26 -10.18 11.63 -12.59
C PHE A 26 -10.16 10.41 -13.49
N ASN A 27 -10.74 10.55 -14.69
CA ASN A 27 -10.68 9.55 -15.74
C ASN A 27 -9.45 9.82 -16.62
N ILE A 28 -8.56 8.83 -16.75
CA ILE A 28 -7.41 8.89 -17.65
C ILE A 28 -7.85 8.31 -18.99
N PHE A 29 -7.95 9.17 -20.00
CA PHE A 29 -8.10 8.77 -21.40
C PHE A 29 -6.75 8.91 -22.09
N CYS A 30 -6.03 7.79 -22.26
CA CYS A 30 -4.83 7.66 -23.09
C CYS A 30 -3.89 8.89 -23.19
N ASN A 31 -3.73 9.66 -22.11
CA ASN A 31 -2.83 10.80 -21.98
C ASN A 31 -2.62 11.18 -20.51
N PHE A 32 -1.43 11.71 -20.27
CA PHE A 32 -0.87 12.22 -19.03
C PHE A 32 -1.84 13.12 -18.25
N ILE A 33 -1.91 12.93 -16.93
CA ILE A 33 -2.51 13.92 -16.02
C ILE A 33 -1.39 14.68 -15.31
N GLN A 34 -1.31 16.00 -15.54
CA GLN A 34 -0.59 16.92 -14.66
C GLN A 34 -1.57 17.45 -13.63
N ILE A 35 -1.30 17.23 -12.35
CA ILE A 35 -2.05 17.86 -11.27
C ILE A 35 -1.30 19.14 -10.92
N ARG A 36 -1.77 20.33 -11.35
CA ARG A 36 -1.04 21.61 -11.16
C ARG A 36 -0.69 21.97 -9.70
N LEU A 37 -1.32 21.32 -8.71
CA LEU A 37 -1.07 21.56 -7.28
C LEU A 37 0.05 20.68 -6.69
N VAL A 38 0.47 19.64 -7.41
CA VAL A 38 1.49 18.67 -7.00
C VAL A 38 2.16 18.27 -8.29
N SER A 39 3.41 18.65 -8.52
CA SER A 39 4.19 18.37 -9.75
C SER A 39 4.41 16.88 -10.07
N LEU A 40 3.59 16.01 -9.50
CA LEU A 40 3.40 14.61 -9.82
C LEU A 40 2.68 14.48 -11.15
N GLU A 41 3.32 13.75 -12.06
CA GLU A 41 2.74 13.28 -13.30
C GLU A 41 2.55 11.76 -13.20
N ILE A 42 1.41 11.31 -13.68
CA ILE A 42 1.09 9.89 -13.74
C ILE A 42 0.67 9.56 -15.16
N LYS A 43 1.37 8.59 -15.75
CA LYS A 43 1.13 8.11 -17.11
C LYS A 43 0.68 6.66 -17.06
N PHE A 44 -0.55 6.40 -17.49
CA PHE A 44 -1.00 5.04 -17.75
C PHE A 44 -0.20 4.44 -18.91
N LEU A 45 0.37 3.25 -18.70
CA LEU A 45 1.17 2.56 -19.71
C LEU A 45 0.35 1.48 -20.41
N ARG A 46 -0.25 0.57 -19.62
CA ARG A 46 -0.99 -0.58 -20.14
C ARG A 46 -1.79 -1.30 -19.04
N VAL A 47 -2.74 -2.12 -19.46
CA VAL A 47 -3.30 -3.20 -18.64
C VAL A 47 -2.36 -4.41 -18.73
N LEU A 48 -1.97 -4.95 -17.57
CA LEU A 48 -1.15 -6.15 -17.47
C LEU A 48 -2.01 -7.42 -17.35
N GLU A 49 -3.15 -7.30 -16.66
CA GLU A 49 -4.11 -8.39 -16.46
C GLU A 49 -5.52 -7.80 -16.37
N ASP A 50 -6.48 -8.46 -17.01
CA ASP A 50 -7.91 -8.24 -16.77
C ASP A 50 -8.65 -9.58 -16.70
N SER A 51 -8.72 -10.12 -15.49
CA SER A 51 -9.45 -11.34 -15.14
C SER A 51 -10.81 -11.04 -14.51
N ARG A 52 -11.26 -9.78 -14.52
CA ARG A 52 -12.51 -9.37 -13.86
C ARG A 52 -13.68 -10.17 -14.38
N CYS A 53 -14.57 -10.54 -13.47
CA CYS A 53 -15.81 -11.24 -13.80
C CYS A 53 -16.62 -10.42 -14.81
N PRO A 54 -17.08 -11.02 -15.93
CA PRO A 54 -17.89 -10.30 -16.89
C PRO A 54 -19.18 -9.74 -16.28
N THR A 55 -19.62 -8.57 -16.72
CA THR A 55 -20.69 -7.81 -16.04
C THR A 55 -22.07 -8.47 -16.12
N ASN A 56 -22.25 -9.45 -17.01
CA ASN A 56 -23.50 -10.18 -17.23
C ASN A 56 -23.50 -11.60 -16.65
N VAL A 57 -22.56 -11.94 -15.77
CA VAL A 57 -22.48 -13.27 -15.15
C VAL A 57 -22.19 -13.19 -13.66
N THR A 58 -22.60 -14.23 -12.94
CA THR A 58 -22.19 -14.45 -11.56
C THR A 58 -21.00 -15.39 -11.54
N CYS A 59 -19.81 -14.87 -11.22
CA CYS A 59 -18.63 -15.70 -11.02
C CYS A 59 -18.53 -16.13 -9.56
N ALA A 60 -17.95 -17.31 -9.32
CA ALA A 60 -17.55 -17.70 -7.98
C ALA A 60 -16.52 -16.71 -7.39
N TRP A 61 -15.63 -16.17 -8.25
CA TRP A 61 -14.55 -15.25 -7.88
C TRP A 61 -14.60 -14.02 -8.80
N SER A 62 -14.51 -12.81 -8.24
CA SER A 62 -14.69 -11.56 -9.00
C SER A 62 -13.54 -11.20 -9.93
N GLY A 63 -12.39 -11.88 -9.80
CA GLY A 63 -11.17 -11.59 -10.56
C GLY A 63 -10.56 -10.23 -10.24
N GLN A 64 -9.61 -9.79 -11.07
CA GLN A 64 -8.90 -8.51 -10.87
C GLN A 64 -8.53 -7.84 -12.19
N ALA A 65 -8.28 -6.55 -12.13
CA ALA A 65 -7.49 -5.86 -13.14
C ALA A 65 -6.21 -5.32 -12.52
N ILE A 66 -5.10 -5.52 -13.23
CA ILE A 66 -3.78 -4.99 -12.89
C ILE A 66 -3.33 -4.09 -14.02
N ILE A 67 -2.95 -2.86 -13.68
CA ILE A 67 -2.40 -1.91 -14.64
C ILE A 67 -0.97 -1.54 -14.29
N GLU A 68 -0.25 -1.00 -15.26
CA GLU A 68 1.06 -0.38 -15.06
C GLU A 68 0.97 1.13 -15.30
N VAL A 69 1.54 1.91 -14.39
CA VAL A 69 1.66 3.37 -14.50
C VAL A 69 3.10 3.81 -14.32
N ALA A 70 3.55 4.77 -15.12
CA ALA A 70 4.78 5.52 -14.90
C ALA A 70 4.47 6.73 -14.03
N VAL A 71 5.33 7.00 -13.04
CA VAL A 71 5.19 8.17 -12.17
C VAL A 71 6.46 9.01 -12.26
N SER A 72 6.28 10.31 -12.47
CA SER A 72 7.34 11.31 -12.44
C SER A 72 6.94 12.44 -11.51
N LYS A 73 7.90 13.14 -10.91
CA LYS A 73 7.65 14.34 -10.12
C LYS A 73 8.71 15.38 -10.41
N ASN A 74 8.31 16.65 -10.62
CA ASN A 74 9.24 17.73 -10.98
C ASN A 74 10.13 17.37 -12.18
N GLY A 75 9.60 16.60 -13.14
CA GLY A 75 10.36 16.10 -14.29
C GLY A 75 11.33 14.95 -13.99
N GLN A 76 11.50 14.53 -12.73
CA GLN A 76 12.26 13.34 -12.36
C GLN A 76 11.38 12.09 -12.44
N PHE A 77 11.84 11.06 -13.14
CA PHE A 77 11.16 9.78 -13.22
C PHE A 77 11.38 8.95 -11.94
N PHE A 78 10.29 8.52 -11.30
CA PHE A 78 10.32 7.74 -10.06
C PHE A 78 10.18 6.23 -10.29
N GLY A 79 9.62 5.83 -11.43
CA GLY A 79 9.52 4.43 -11.84
C GLY A 79 8.17 4.03 -12.40
N ASN A 80 8.07 2.74 -12.71
CA ASN A 80 6.83 2.09 -13.11
C ASN A 80 6.24 1.30 -11.94
N TYR A 81 4.93 1.40 -11.75
CA TYR A 81 4.22 0.80 -10.65
C TYR A 81 3.01 0.01 -11.13
N LYS A 82 2.82 -1.16 -10.53
CA LYS A 82 1.63 -1.99 -10.75
C LYS A 82 0.55 -1.60 -9.74
N LEU A 83 -0.67 -1.37 -10.22
CA LEU A 83 -1.84 -1.06 -9.39
C LEU A 83 -2.95 -2.08 -9.66
N ASN A 84 -3.69 -2.46 -8.62
CA ASN A 84 -4.66 -3.56 -8.65
C ASN A 84 -6.07 -3.09 -8.19
N THR A 85 -7.14 -3.67 -8.74
CA THR A 85 -8.53 -3.40 -8.34
C THR A 85 -9.00 -4.16 -7.10
N ILE A 86 -8.26 -5.16 -6.60
CA ILE A 86 -8.59 -5.88 -5.36
C ILE A 86 -8.04 -5.13 -4.15
N GLU A 87 -8.92 -4.85 -3.18
CA GLU A 87 -8.60 -4.04 -2.01
C GLU A 87 -7.47 -4.60 -1.13
N ALA A 88 -7.47 -5.91 -0.89
CA ALA A 88 -6.42 -6.55 -0.11
C ALA A 88 -5.02 -6.31 -0.71
N TYR A 89 -4.90 -6.32 -2.04
CA TYR A 89 -3.65 -6.01 -2.73
C TYR A 89 -3.35 -4.51 -2.80
N ARG A 90 -4.38 -3.65 -2.89
CA ARG A 90 -4.21 -2.18 -2.81
C ARG A 90 -3.62 -1.76 -1.47
N ASN A 91 -4.15 -2.30 -0.38
CA ASN A 91 -3.71 -1.98 0.97
C ASN A 91 -2.33 -2.58 1.28
N ALA A 92 -2.03 -3.75 0.67
CA ALA A 92 -0.70 -4.33 0.73
C ALA A 92 0.33 -3.50 -0.05
N GLN A 93 -0.02 -2.84 -1.16
CA GLN A 93 0.95 -2.20 -2.07
C GLN A 93 0.73 -0.69 -2.24
N VAL A 94 0.19 0.00 -1.24
CA VAL A 94 -0.07 1.45 -1.31
C VAL A 94 1.19 2.16 -1.81
N LYS A 95 1.08 2.79 -2.99
CA LYS A 95 2.18 3.57 -3.57
C LYS A 95 2.03 5.00 -3.09
N THR A 96 2.91 5.39 -2.17
CA THR A 96 2.98 6.74 -1.64
C THR A 96 4.00 7.57 -2.40
N PHE A 97 3.61 8.78 -2.74
CA PHE A 97 4.44 9.79 -3.39
C PHE A 97 4.26 11.08 -2.58
N ASP A 98 5.23 11.34 -1.70
CA ASP A 98 5.13 12.37 -0.65
C ASP A 98 3.85 12.19 0.19
N ASP A 99 3.03 13.23 0.27
CA ASP A 99 1.79 13.31 1.02
C ASP A 99 0.60 12.69 0.26
N TYR A 100 0.83 11.91 -0.79
CA TYR A 100 -0.25 11.33 -1.59
C TYR A 100 -0.10 9.82 -1.69
N SER A 101 -1.21 9.11 -1.53
CA SER A 101 -1.32 7.73 -1.96
C SER A 101 -2.01 7.65 -3.31
N LEU A 102 -1.44 6.85 -4.20
CA LEU A 102 -1.99 6.58 -5.52
C LEU A 102 -2.68 5.21 -5.52
N VAL A 103 -3.96 5.20 -5.88
CA VAL A 103 -4.80 4.01 -5.84
C VAL A 103 -5.55 3.83 -7.16
N LEU A 104 -5.59 2.61 -7.68
CA LEU A 104 -6.49 2.25 -8.77
C LEU A 104 -7.91 2.05 -8.23
N SER A 105 -8.79 2.98 -8.59
CA SER A 105 -10.19 2.94 -8.16
C SER A 105 -11.06 2.13 -9.11
N ASN A 106 -10.84 2.26 -10.42
CA ASN A 106 -11.66 1.58 -11.42
C ASN A 106 -10.91 1.39 -12.74
N VAL A 107 -11.37 0.42 -13.52
CA VAL A 107 -10.97 0.17 -14.90
C VAL A 107 -12.25 -0.01 -15.71
N THR A 108 -12.39 0.63 -16.87
CA THR A 108 -13.53 0.44 -17.77
C THR A 108 -13.03 0.32 -19.21
N PRO A 109 -13.76 -0.35 -20.12
CA PRO A 109 -14.99 -1.09 -19.89
C PRO A 109 -14.77 -2.35 -19.04
N GLY A 110 -15.86 -2.90 -18.50
CA GLY A 110 -15.86 -4.24 -17.92
C GLY A 110 -15.90 -5.30 -19.03
N ARG A 111 -15.47 -6.53 -18.71
CA ARG A 111 -15.59 -7.66 -19.64
C ARG A 111 -17.08 -8.01 -19.81
N ILE A 112 -17.50 -8.42 -21.01
CA ILE A 112 -18.85 -8.92 -21.28
C ILE A 112 -18.77 -10.23 -22.05
N TYR A 113 -19.71 -11.15 -21.87
CA TYR A 113 -19.86 -12.26 -22.82
C TYR A 113 -20.64 -11.80 -24.06
N THR A 114 -20.02 -11.95 -25.21
CA THR A 114 -20.71 -11.96 -26.50
C THR A 114 -21.47 -13.27 -26.63
N ASN A 115 -22.74 -13.20 -27.07
CA ASN A 115 -23.62 -14.35 -27.28
C ASN A 115 -23.82 -15.25 -26.05
N PHE A 116 -23.97 -14.64 -24.87
CA PHE A 116 -24.16 -15.37 -23.61
C PHE A 116 -25.32 -16.39 -23.69
N GLY A 117 -25.09 -17.60 -23.18
CA GLY A 117 -26.07 -18.69 -23.22
C GLY A 117 -26.02 -19.56 -24.48
N THR A 118 -25.08 -19.29 -25.40
CA THR A 118 -24.86 -20.12 -26.60
C THR A 118 -23.56 -20.93 -26.49
N PRO A 119 -23.41 -22.06 -27.23
CA PRO A 119 -22.15 -22.81 -27.29
C PRO A 119 -20.94 -21.99 -27.75
N ASN A 120 -21.19 -20.85 -28.41
CA ASN A 120 -20.17 -19.93 -28.92
C ASN A 120 -20.01 -18.68 -28.06
N SER A 121 -20.43 -18.73 -26.79
CA SER A 121 -20.22 -17.62 -25.85
C SER A 121 -18.73 -17.29 -25.75
N LYS A 122 -18.35 -16.05 -26.04
CA LYS A 122 -16.94 -15.58 -25.94
C LYS A 122 -16.87 -14.31 -25.13
N ILE A 123 -15.82 -14.16 -24.33
CA ILE A 123 -15.58 -12.90 -23.63
C ILE A 123 -15.14 -11.84 -24.66
N SER A 124 -15.65 -10.61 -24.51
CA SER A 124 -15.29 -9.47 -25.36
C SER A 124 -13.79 -9.21 -25.34
N ASP A 125 -13.21 -9.06 -26.53
CA ASP A 125 -11.85 -8.56 -26.70
C ASP A 125 -11.87 -7.03 -26.56
N ILE A 126 -11.32 -6.52 -25.46
CA ILE A 126 -11.17 -5.08 -25.20
C ILE A 126 -9.78 -4.68 -25.68
N LYS A 127 -9.69 -3.70 -26.58
CA LYS A 127 -8.38 -3.23 -27.05
C LYS A 127 -7.69 -2.42 -25.96
N PRO A 128 -6.34 -2.44 -25.87
CA PRO A 128 -5.60 -1.66 -24.89
C PRO A 128 -5.97 -0.17 -24.85
N GLU A 129 -6.25 0.43 -26.01
CA GLU A 129 -6.64 1.83 -26.18
C GLU A 129 -8.07 2.16 -25.71
N ASP A 130 -8.94 1.16 -25.57
CA ASP A 130 -10.32 1.33 -25.11
C ASP A 130 -10.41 1.43 -23.59
N TYR A 131 -9.34 1.06 -22.88
CA TYR A 131 -9.31 1.13 -21.42
C TYR A 131 -9.25 2.56 -20.90
N VAL A 132 -10.17 2.87 -20.00
CA VAL A 132 -10.18 4.06 -19.16
C VAL A 132 -9.90 3.62 -17.74
N VAL A 133 -8.88 4.21 -17.12
CA VAL A 133 -8.55 3.93 -15.71
C VAL A 133 -8.91 5.12 -14.86
N THR A 134 -9.55 4.87 -13.73
CA THR A 134 -9.84 5.88 -12.72
C THR A 134 -8.83 5.72 -11.60
N LEU A 135 -7.93 6.69 -11.48
CA LEU A 135 -6.99 6.77 -10.37
C LEU A 135 -7.54 7.72 -9.31
N LEU A 136 -7.36 7.32 -8.06
CA LEU A 136 -7.65 8.14 -6.90
C LEU A 136 -6.33 8.52 -6.25
N LEU A 137 -6.04 9.82 -6.21
CA LEU A 137 -5.01 10.36 -5.33
C LEU A 137 -5.68 10.75 -4.03
N LYS A 138 -5.32 10.07 -2.95
CA LYS A 138 -5.71 10.51 -1.61
C LYS A 138 -4.55 11.28 -1.01
N LYS A 139 -4.79 12.55 -0.69
CA LYS A 139 -3.90 13.30 0.18
C LYS A 139 -3.90 12.59 1.53
N LEU A 140 -2.75 12.05 1.90
CA LEU A 140 -2.51 11.55 3.24
C LEU A 140 -2.72 12.71 4.22
N PRO A 141 -3.25 12.45 5.44
CA PRO A 141 -3.52 13.51 6.40
C PRO A 141 -2.31 14.44 6.55
N THR A 142 -2.43 15.67 6.04
CA THR A 142 -1.38 16.69 6.20
C THR A 142 -1.34 17.09 7.66
N GLY A 143 -0.31 16.60 8.32
CA GLY A 143 -0.01 16.73 9.75
C GLY A 143 1.28 16.01 10.13
N ILE A 144 1.81 15.20 9.22
CA ILE A 144 3.18 14.68 9.28
C ILE A 144 3.96 15.40 8.18
N SER A 145 4.75 16.41 8.55
CA SER A 145 5.97 16.83 7.83
C SER A 145 6.68 15.60 7.25
N PRO A 146 7.40 15.62 6.10
CA PRO A 146 8.13 14.44 5.60
C PRO A 146 8.77 13.75 6.79
N LEU A 147 8.22 12.57 7.15
CA LEU A 147 8.32 11.99 8.48
C LEU A 147 9.76 12.14 8.94
N GLU A 148 9.97 13.00 9.93
CA GLU A 148 11.31 13.48 10.26
C GLU A 148 12.21 12.25 10.38
N THR A 149 13.35 12.30 9.68
CA THR A 149 14.27 11.17 9.70
C THR A 149 14.72 10.97 11.13
N VAL A 150 14.34 9.85 11.73
CA VAL A 150 14.67 9.52 13.10
C VAL A 150 16.17 9.26 13.17
N LYS A 151 16.90 10.07 13.92
CA LYS A 151 18.31 9.78 14.19
C LYS A 151 18.36 8.61 15.17
N ALA A 152 18.81 7.46 14.69
CA ALA A 152 18.93 6.24 15.47
C ALA A 152 20.41 5.96 15.77
N GLN A 153 20.65 5.32 16.91
CA GLN A 153 21.98 4.86 17.32
C GLN A 153 22.01 3.34 17.29
N SER A 154 23.10 2.77 16.79
CA SER A 154 23.34 1.32 16.86
C SER A 154 23.31 0.87 18.32
N GLY A 155 22.57 -0.20 18.62
CA GLY A 155 22.40 -0.74 19.96
C GLY A 155 21.27 -0.13 20.78
N SER A 156 20.60 0.92 20.28
CA SER A 156 19.44 1.52 20.92
C SER A 156 18.17 1.29 20.12
N ALA A 157 17.05 1.07 20.81
CA ALA A 157 15.76 0.95 20.16
C ALA A 157 15.29 2.33 19.66
N PHE A 158 14.58 2.35 18.54
CA PHE A 158 13.99 3.55 17.95
C PHE A 158 12.63 3.24 17.35
N ASP A 159 11.76 4.24 17.33
CA ASP A 159 10.38 4.10 16.87
C ASP A 159 10.21 4.64 15.46
N LEU A 160 9.39 3.95 14.67
CA LEU A 160 9.00 4.37 13.32
C LEU A 160 7.50 4.27 13.14
N GLN A 161 6.90 5.32 12.57
CA GLN A 161 5.58 5.25 11.94
C GLN A 161 5.68 4.68 10.52
N ILE A 162 4.56 4.24 9.96
CA ILE A 162 4.52 3.82 8.56
C ILE A 162 5.06 4.93 7.66
N ASN A 163 5.97 4.54 6.76
CA ASN A 163 6.76 5.38 5.87
C ASN A 163 7.84 6.26 6.51
N GLN A 164 8.02 6.22 7.84
CA GLN A 164 9.13 6.91 8.50
C GLN A 164 10.45 6.19 8.23
N VAL A 165 11.53 6.96 8.19
CA VAL A 165 12.90 6.48 8.00
C VAL A 165 13.71 6.76 9.25
N ALA A 166 14.42 5.76 9.76
CA ALA A 166 15.51 5.94 10.71
C ALA A 166 16.84 5.99 9.96
N LEU A 167 17.71 6.94 10.32
CA LEU A 167 19.11 7.00 9.89
C LEU A 167 20.01 6.57 11.04
N ILE A 168 20.78 5.51 10.82
CA ILE A 168 21.79 5.01 11.75
C ILE A 168 23.16 5.50 11.30
N ALA A 169 23.72 6.42 12.08
CA ALA A 169 25.08 6.94 11.91
C ALA A 169 26.11 6.04 12.64
N PRO A 170 27.40 6.05 12.22
CA PRO A 170 27.95 6.78 11.06
C PRO A 170 27.82 6.04 9.73
N ASP A 171 27.33 4.80 9.74
CA ASP A 171 27.37 3.90 8.58
C ASP A 171 26.34 4.25 7.47
N ASN A 172 25.58 5.35 7.64
CA ASN A 172 24.55 5.86 6.72
C ASN A 172 23.52 4.79 6.32
N ILE A 173 23.10 3.98 7.30
CA ILE A 173 22.06 2.99 7.10
C ILE A 173 20.71 3.65 7.31
N GLN A 174 19.80 3.44 6.37
CA GLN A 174 18.42 3.90 6.44
C GLN A 174 17.48 2.71 6.57
N ILE A 175 16.58 2.77 7.53
CA ILE A 175 15.55 1.75 7.76
C ILE A 175 14.20 2.42 7.65
N LYS A 176 13.40 2.01 6.66
CA LYS A 176 12.05 2.53 6.44
C LYS A 176 11.01 1.49 6.84
N PHE A 177 10.09 1.86 7.73
CA PHE A 177 8.95 1.01 8.04
C PHE A 177 7.91 1.11 6.91
N LEU A 178 7.67 0.02 6.19
CA LEU A 178 6.79 0.05 5.02
C LEU A 178 5.33 -0.21 5.39
N ARG A 179 5.07 -1.31 6.12
CA ARG A 179 3.71 -1.78 6.42
C ARG A 179 3.68 -2.91 7.43
N VAL A 180 2.50 -3.12 8.00
CA VAL A 180 2.13 -4.35 8.71
C VAL A 180 1.62 -5.37 7.69
N LEU A 181 2.17 -6.59 7.72
CA LEU A 181 1.77 -7.72 6.87
C LEU A 181 0.71 -8.58 7.55
N GLU A 182 0.84 -8.76 8.85
CA GLU A 182 -0.05 -9.57 9.67
C GLU A 182 -0.08 -8.99 11.08
N ASP A 183 -1.26 -8.92 11.71
CA ASP A 183 -1.41 -8.61 13.12
C ASP A 183 -2.44 -9.57 13.72
N THR A 184 -1.95 -10.67 14.29
CA THR A 184 -2.77 -11.71 14.93
C THR A 184 -2.65 -11.68 16.45
N ARG A 185 -2.21 -10.54 17.01
CA ARG A 185 -2.21 -10.32 18.46
C ARG A 185 -3.63 -10.39 19.01
N CYS A 186 -3.73 -10.92 20.22
CA CYS A 186 -4.97 -10.85 20.98
C CYS A 186 -5.35 -9.39 21.25
N PRO A 187 -6.64 -9.05 21.18
CA PRO A 187 -7.07 -7.76 21.66
C PRO A 187 -6.88 -7.67 23.17
N VAL A 188 -6.63 -6.46 23.66
CA VAL A 188 -6.62 -6.11 25.08
C VAL A 188 -7.94 -5.47 25.47
N SER A 189 -8.32 -5.66 26.73
CA SER A 189 -9.50 -5.00 27.29
C SER A 189 -9.17 -3.54 27.59
N SER A 190 -10.10 -2.63 27.31
CA SER A 190 -10.00 -1.25 27.83
C SER A 190 -10.17 -1.18 29.34
N ASP A 191 -10.79 -2.20 29.93
CA ASP A 191 -10.92 -2.38 31.37
C ASP A 191 -9.84 -3.34 31.88
N SER A 192 -8.89 -2.81 32.67
CA SER A 192 -7.79 -3.58 33.24
C SER A 192 -8.21 -4.68 34.21
N THR A 193 -9.47 -4.68 34.67
CA THR A 193 -10.00 -5.71 35.57
C THR A 193 -10.58 -6.92 34.81
N MET A 194 -10.74 -6.80 33.49
CA MET A 194 -11.35 -7.84 32.65
C MET A 194 -10.29 -8.50 31.76
N GLY A 195 -9.93 -9.74 32.11
CA GLY A 195 -9.04 -10.57 31.30
C GLY A 195 -9.77 -11.15 30.08
N ILE A 196 -9.15 -11.05 28.91
CA ILE A 196 -9.65 -11.71 27.70
C ILE A 196 -8.94 -13.06 27.59
N ALA A 197 -9.71 -14.15 27.65
CA ALA A 197 -9.20 -15.48 27.37
C ALA A 197 -8.99 -15.62 25.86
N CYS A 198 -7.77 -15.34 25.42
CA CYS A 198 -7.36 -15.53 24.04
C CYS A 198 -6.63 -16.87 23.91
N TYR A 199 -7.14 -17.74 23.04
CA TYR A 199 -6.62 -19.10 22.89
C TYR A 199 -5.15 -19.13 22.44
N ALA A 200 -4.75 -18.21 21.56
CA ALA A 200 -3.37 -18.02 21.13
C ALA A 200 -3.12 -16.58 20.64
N SER A 201 -2.11 -15.91 21.17
CA SER A 201 -1.63 -14.62 20.64
C SER A 201 -0.67 -14.87 19.49
N GLY A 202 -1.08 -14.52 18.27
CA GLY A 202 -0.26 -14.65 17.08
C GLY A 202 0.73 -13.49 16.90
N PRO A 203 1.68 -13.62 15.97
CA PRO A 203 2.64 -12.57 15.65
C PRO A 203 2.00 -11.30 15.08
N VAL A 204 2.74 -10.20 15.24
CA VAL A 204 2.76 -9.15 14.23
C VAL A 204 3.91 -9.41 13.27
N LYS A 205 3.64 -9.44 11.97
CA LYS A 205 4.66 -9.41 10.93
C LYS A 205 4.67 -8.05 10.27
N ILE A 206 5.84 -7.46 10.11
CA ILE A 206 6.02 -6.17 9.43
C ILE A 206 7.01 -6.30 8.29
N GLU A 207 6.95 -5.38 7.33
CA GLU A 207 7.96 -5.22 6.29
C GLU A 207 8.72 -3.91 6.48
N VAL A 208 10.04 -3.97 6.39
CA VAL A 208 10.94 -2.81 6.41
C VAL A 208 11.83 -2.83 5.17
N ALA A 209 12.11 -1.65 4.60
CA ALA A 209 13.15 -1.49 3.58
C ALA A 209 14.43 -0.99 4.22
N VAL A 210 15.56 -1.56 3.81
CA VAL A 210 16.88 -1.13 4.27
C VAL A 210 17.68 -0.63 3.07
N SER A 211 18.36 0.50 3.26
CA SER A 211 19.33 1.05 2.32
C SER A 211 20.58 1.53 3.05
N LYS A 212 21.70 1.63 2.32
CA LYS A 212 22.97 2.16 2.81
C LYS A 212 23.55 3.10 1.78
N ASN A 213 23.93 4.31 2.19
CA ASN A 213 24.42 5.34 1.26
C ASN A 213 23.48 5.57 0.06
N GLY A 214 22.17 5.47 0.26
CA GLY A 214 21.16 5.59 -0.79
C GLY A 214 20.96 4.34 -1.68
N GLN A 215 21.81 3.32 -1.57
CA GLN A 215 21.65 2.06 -2.29
C GLN A 215 20.72 1.11 -1.51
N SER A 216 19.72 0.55 -2.18
CA SER A 216 18.82 -0.44 -1.56
C SER A 216 19.58 -1.74 -1.27
N ILE A 217 19.47 -2.21 -0.02
CA ILE A 217 19.96 -3.53 0.42
C ILE A 217 18.84 -4.57 0.24
N GLY A 218 17.60 -4.19 0.51
CA GLY A 218 16.43 -5.04 0.29
C GLY A 218 15.31 -4.80 1.29
N ASN A 219 14.26 -5.61 1.18
CA ASN A 219 13.15 -5.63 2.10
C ASN A 219 13.27 -6.82 3.06
N PHE A 220 12.92 -6.60 4.33
CA PHE A 220 12.97 -7.61 5.37
C PHE A 220 11.63 -7.74 6.06
N THR A 221 11.23 -8.99 6.30
CA THR A 221 10.10 -9.32 7.16
C THR A 221 10.58 -9.57 8.58
N LEU A 222 10.01 -8.84 9.55
CA LEU A 222 10.27 -9.01 10.99
C LEU A 222 8.98 -9.48 11.68
N SER A 223 9.11 -10.29 12.75
CA SER A 223 7.98 -10.88 13.48
C SER A 223 8.08 -10.64 14.99
N SER A 224 6.96 -10.34 15.65
CA SER A 224 6.90 -10.08 17.10
C SER A 224 6.76 -11.34 17.97
N SER A 225 6.33 -12.47 17.42
CA SER A 225 5.90 -13.65 18.22
C SER A 225 7.01 -14.39 18.95
N GLU A 226 8.28 -14.00 18.83
CA GLU A 226 9.38 -14.78 19.42
C GLU A 226 10.51 -13.86 19.89
N ALA A 227 10.15 -12.86 20.68
CA ALA A 227 11.04 -11.79 21.15
C ALA A 227 12.24 -12.25 22.02
N TYR A 228 12.44 -13.55 22.27
CA TYR A 228 13.53 -14.05 23.12
C TYR A 228 14.45 -15.12 22.51
N ASN A 229 14.17 -15.63 21.31
CA ASN A 229 15.06 -16.58 20.65
C ASN A 229 15.75 -15.90 19.47
N ASN A 230 17.07 -16.10 19.34
CA ASN A 230 17.95 -15.53 18.30
C ASN A 230 17.50 -15.76 16.82
N LYS A 231 16.36 -16.41 16.59
CA LYS A 231 15.82 -16.81 15.28
C LYS A 231 15.18 -15.67 14.47
N ASN A 232 14.79 -14.55 15.09
CA ASN A 232 14.11 -13.44 14.38
C ASN A 232 14.98 -12.22 14.11
N LYS A 233 16.29 -12.33 14.31
CA LYS A 233 17.26 -11.33 13.85
C LYS A 233 17.36 -11.43 12.33
N LYS A 234 17.13 -10.32 11.63
CA LYS A 234 17.48 -10.23 10.21
C LYS A 234 18.88 -9.65 10.10
N LEU A 235 19.77 -10.46 9.55
CA LEU A 235 21.14 -10.07 9.27
C LEU A 235 21.18 -9.36 7.92
N PHE A 236 21.89 -8.24 7.89
CA PHE A 236 22.23 -7.52 6.68
C PHE A 236 23.57 -6.84 6.92
N GLU A 237 24.53 -7.04 6.01
CA GLU A 237 25.92 -6.62 6.23
C GLU A 237 26.44 -7.13 7.59
N ASN A 238 27.00 -6.24 8.40
CA ASN A 238 27.41 -6.47 9.78
C ASN A 238 26.38 -5.96 10.80
N TYR A 239 25.08 -6.01 10.49
CA TYR A 239 24.02 -5.60 11.40
C TYR A 239 23.00 -6.70 11.63
N ALA A 240 22.45 -6.73 12.85
CA ALA A 240 21.27 -7.50 13.21
C ALA A 240 20.10 -6.55 13.49
N LEU A 241 19.02 -6.66 12.71
CA LEU A 241 17.76 -5.92 12.92
C LEU A 241 16.73 -6.80 13.62
N THR A 242 16.09 -6.25 14.65
CA THR A 242 15.06 -6.91 15.45
C THR A 242 13.84 -6.02 15.61
N LEU A 243 12.64 -6.61 15.56
CA LEU A 243 11.40 -5.96 15.97
C LEU A 243 11.23 -6.11 17.49
N VAL A 244 11.23 -4.99 18.20
CA VAL A 244 11.11 -4.94 19.67
C VAL A 244 9.65 -4.87 20.09
N LYS A 245 8.87 -3.97 19.47
CA LYS A 245 7.48 -3.70 19.85
C LYS A 245 6.66 -3.20 18.67
N VAL A 246 5.35 -3.42 18.71
CA VAL A 246 4.38 -2.82 17.79
C VAL A 246 3.25 -2.20 18.62
N THR A 247 2.85 -0.98 18.30
CA THR A 247 1.69 -0.30 18.87
C THR A 247 0.83 0.30 17.75
N PRO A 248 -0.48 0.57 17.99
CA PRO A 248 -1.26 0.19 19.17
C PRO A 248 -1.59 -1.32 19.17
N GLU A 249 -2.11 -1.79 20.29
CA GLU A 249 -2.77 -3.10 20.38
C GLU A 249 -4.27 -2.96 20.07
N ARG A 250 -4.92 -4.03 19.61
CA ARG A 250 -6.37 -4.01 19.35
C ARG A 250 -7.09 -3.88 20.68
N ILE A 251 -8.01 -2.94 20.80
CA ILE A 251 -8.81 -2.76 22.02
C ILE A 251 -10.21 -3.33 21.78
N LEU A 252 -10.71 -4.18 22.69
CA LEU A 252 -12.13 -4.55 22.71
C LEU A 252 -12.96 -3.35 23.19
N LEU A 253 -13.95 -2.97 22.38
CA LEU A 253 -14.89 -1.87 22.67
C LEU A 253 -16.20 -2.37 23.30
N ASP A 254 -16.53 -3.64 23.09
CA ASP A 254 -17.75 -4.28 23.58
C ASP A 254 -17.43 -5.72 23.96
N THR A 255 -17.80 -6.10 25.19
CA THR A 255 -17.57 -7.44 25.76
C THR A 255 -18.86 -8.25 25.90
N THR A 256 -19.96 -7.78 25.31
CA THR A 256 -21.18 -8.59 25.23
C THR A 256 -20.90 -9.85 24.37
N PRO A 257 -21.28 -11.05 24.84
CA PRO A 257 -21.02 -12.32 24.15
C PRO A 257 -21.56 -12.39 22.71
N SER A 258 -22.53 -11.53 22.40
CA SER A 258 -23.21 -11.43 21.11
C SER A 258 -22.47 -10.60 20.06
N SER A 259 -21.53 -9.72 20.45
CA SER A 259 -20.77 -8.92 19.49
C SER A 259 -19.44 -8.42 20.06
N LEU A 260 -18.39 -9.23 19.94
CA LEU A 260 -17.03 -8.78 20.16
C LEU A 260 -16.66 -7.76 19.07
N LYS A 261 -16.69 -6.47 19.43
CA LYS A 261 -16.22 -5.39 18.55
C LYS A 261 -14.84 -4.95 19.00
N THR A 262 -13.89 -4.97 18.07
CA THR A 262 -12.57 -4.36 18.27
C THR A 262 -12.53 -2.98 17.64
N ARG A 263 -11.74 -2.08 18.21
CA ARG A 263 -11.36 -0.84 17.54
C ARG A 263 -10.59 -1.19 16.26
N GLU A 264 -11.05 -0.67 15.13
CA GLU A 264 -10.29 -0.71 13.88
C GLU A 264 -9.01 0.10 14.05
N ILE A 265 -7.85 -0.53 13.80
CA ILE A 265 -6.55 0.12 13.76
C ILE A 265 -6.28 0.46 12.30
N LYS A 266 -6.08 1.74 11.99
CA LYS A 266 -5.72 2.15 10.64
C LYS A 266 -4.21 1.93 10.42
N PRO A 267 -3.76 1.69 9.19
CA PRO A 267 -2.33 1.56 8.89
C PRO A 267 -1.49 2.70 9.49
N GLU A 268 -1.95 3.94 9.37
CA GLU A 268 -1.28 5.14 9.90
C GLU A 268 -1.17 5.18 11.43
N ASP A 269 -1.97 4.40 12.16
CA ASP A 269 -1.91 4.35 13.63
C ASP A 269 -0.70 3.52 14.12
N TYR A 270 -0.13 2.67 13.26
CA TYR A 270 0.94 1.76 13.67
C TYR A 270 2.28 2.47 13.89
N VAL A 271 2.89 2.17 15.03
CA VAL A 271 4.27 2.50 15.40
C VAL A 271 5.02 1.21 15.70
N VAL A 272 6.24 1.08 15.19
CA VAL A 272 7.11 -0.07 15.44
C VAL A 272 8.38 0.38 16.14
N SER A 273 8.76 -0.29 17.22
CA SER A 273 10.04 -0.12 17.87
C SER A 273 11.02 -1.14 17.30
N LEU A 274 12.11 -0.68 16.70
CA LEU A 274 13.14 -1.52 16.09
C LEU A 274 14.46 -1.36 16.85
N LEU A 275 15.28 -2.42 16.84
CA LEU A 275 16.63 -2.41 17.39
C LEU A 275 17.61 -2.92 16.32
N ALA A 276 18.60 -2.09 15.99
CA ALA A 276 19.66 -2.44 15.06
C ALA A 276 21.00 -2.50 15.82
N ILE A 277 21.67 -3.66 15.79
CA ILE A 277 22.95 -3.88 16.49
C ILE A 277 24.02 -4.16 15.45
N LYS A 278 25.09 -3.36 15.46
CA LYS A 278 26.31 -3.65 14.70
C LYS A 278 27.04 -4.85 15.32
N LEU A 279 27.32 -5.84 14.49
CA LEU A 279 28.08 -7.05 14.80
C LEU A 279 29.58 -6.73 14.66
N ALA A 280 30.37 -7.24 15.60
CA ALA A 280 31.82 -7.11 15.61
C ALA A 280 32.49 -7.93 14.51
#